data_AF-A0A946NLA8-F1
#
_entry.id   AF-A0A946NLA8-F1
#
_cell.length_a   1.000
_cell.length_b   1.000
_cell.length_c   1.000
_cell.angle_alpha   90.00
_cell.angle_beta   90.00
_cell.angle_gamma   90.00
#
_symmetry.space_group_name_H-M   'P 1'
#
loop_
_entity.id
_entity.type
_entity.pdbx_description
1 polymer ?
#
loop_
_entity_poly.entity_id
_entity_poly.type
_entity_poly.pdbx_seq_one_letter_code
_entity_poly.pdbx_strand_id
1 'polypeptide(L)' 'MSLYNQKVTGIRVLDIAEEGALAIETMVNQVIKDVQGQDVPIVDIQVTDTNCFLILGEKKSD' A
#
# COMPACT_ATOMS: atom_id res chain seq x y z
N MET A 1 -3.50 7.20 14.89
CA MET A 1 -4.35 7.82 13.85
C MET A 1 -5.24 6.73 13.30
N SER A 2 -6.56 6.91 13.36
CA SER A 2 -7.55 5.94 12.88
C SER A 2 -8.15 6.48 11.59
N LEU A 3 -7.81 5.87 10.45
CA LEU A 3 -8.56 6.05 9.21
C LEU A 3 -9.78 5.13 9.33
N TYR A 4 -10.98 5.70 9.40
CA TYR A 4 -12.26 5.01 9.21
C TYR A 4 -12.39 3.61 9.85
N ASN A 5 -12.25 3.53 11.19
CA ASN A 5 -12.49 2.29 11.95
C ASN A 5 -11.51 1.13 11.67
N GLN A 6 -10.41 1.40 10.95
CA GLN A 6 -9.34 0.43 10.66
C GLN A 6 -8.10 0.75 11.46
N LYS A 7 -7.47 -0.29 12.02
CA LYS A 7 -6.20 -0.14 12.75
C LYS A 7 -5.07 -0.23 11.75
N VAL A 8 -4.44 0.91 11.45
CA VAL A 8 -3.23 0.94 10.63
C VAL A 8 -2.11 0.26 11.40
N THR A 9 -1.56 -0.81 10.83
CA THR A 9 -0.45 -1.59 11.40
C THR A 9 0.88 -1.21 10.76
N GLY A 10 0.85 -0.64 9.55
CA GLY A 10 2.05 -0.19 8.87
C GLY A 10 1.76 0.61 7.62
N ILE A 11 2.80 1.22 7.07
CA ILE A 11 2.76 1.94 5.79
C ILE A 11 3.97 1.47 4.98
N ARG A 12 3.74 1.07 3.73
CA ARG A 12 4.80 0.84 2.75
C ARG A 12 4.82 2.03 1.79
N VAL A 13 6.00 2.55 1.54
CA VAL A 13 6.22 3.68 0.63
C VAL A 13 7.07 3.19 -0.52
N LEU A 14 6.61 3.45 -1.73
CA LEU A 14 7.32 3.25 -2.97
C LEU A 14 7.63 4.61 -3.56
N ASP A 15 8.90 4.84 -3.88
CA ASP A 15 9.29 5.95 -4.73
C ASP A 15 8.97 5.59 -6.18
N ILE A 16 8.18 6.44 -6.81
CA ILE A 16 7.76 6.32 -8.21
C ILE A 16 8.11 7.59 -8.99
N ALA A 17 8.95 8.46 -8.41
CA ALA A 17 9.40 9.67 -9.08
C ALA A 17 10.11 9.30 -10.39
N GLU A 18 9.68 9.91 -11.49
CA GLU A 18 10.25 9.72 -12.83
C GLU A 18 10.11 8.31 -13.43
N GLU A 19 9.37 7.40 -12.76
CA GLU A 19 9.09 6.07 -13.27
C GLU A 19 7.93 6.09 -14.30
N GLY A 20 8.07 5.28 -15.35
CA GLY A 20 7.00 5.11 -16.34
C GLY A 20 5.82 4.31 -15.77
N ALA A 21 4.62 4.50 -16.31
CA ALA A 21 3.40 3.83 -15.82
C ALA A 21 3.54 2.29 -15.69
N LEU A 22 4.21 1.64 -16.64
CA LEU A 22 4.48 0.19 -16.61
C LEU A 22 5.44 -0.23 -15.49
N ALA A 23 6.45 0.59 -15.20
CA ALA A 23 7.39 0.34 -14.12
C ALA A 23 6.70 0.50 -12.77
N ILE A 24 5.90 1.57 -12.61
CA ILE A 24 5.07 1.80 -11.42
C ILE A 24 4.12 0.63 -11.18
N GLU A 25 3.40 0.19 -12.21
CA GLU A 25 2.49 -0.97 -12.12
C GLU A 25 3.23 -2.23 -11.68
N THR A 26 4.41 -2.49 -12.25
CA THR A 26 5.24 -3.65 -11.90
C THR A 26 5.69 -3.58 -10.44
N MET A 27 6.17 -2.42 -10.00
CA MET A 27 6.64 -2.19 -8.62
C MET A 27 5.51 -2.35 -7.62
N VAL A 28 4.35 -1.74 -7.87
CA VAL A 28 3.18 -1.84 -7.00
C VAL A 28 2.67 -3.28 -6.94
N ASN A 29 2.58 -3.98 -8.08
CA ASN A 29 2.17 -5.39 -8.12
C ASN A 29 3.12 -6.31 -7.36
N GLN A 30 4.43 -6.03 -7.41
CA GLN A 30 5.43 -6.75 -6.63
C GLN A 30 5.16 -6.59 -5.13
N VAL A 31 4.96 -5.35 -4.67
CA VAL A 31 4.69 -5.07 -3.25
C VAL A 31 3.37 -5.67 -2.79
N ILE A 32 2.32 -5.65 -3.62
CA ILE A 32 1.05 -6.30 -3.29
C ILE A 32 1.25 -7.81 -3.06
N LYS A 33 2.03 -8.48 -3.90
CA LYS A 33 2.36 -9.91 -3.72
C LYS A 33 3.15 -10.15 -2.44
N ASP A 34 4.13 -9.30 -2.15
CA ASP A 34 4.94 -9.41 -0.93
C ASP A 34 4.11 -9.22 0.34
N VAL A 35 3.14 -8.29 0.30
CA VAL A 35 2.23 -8.00 1.41
C VAL A 35 1.17 -9.09 1.57
N GLN A 36 0.65 -9.66 0.47
CA GLN A 36 -0.26 -10.81 0.55
C GLN A 36 0.37 -12.01 1.28
N GLY A 37 1.69 -12.17 1.22
CA GLY A 37 2.42 -13.19 1.97
C GLY A 37 2.59 -12.90 3.47
N GLN A 38 2.25 -11.70 3.95
CA GLN A 38 2.51 -11.23 5.32
C GLN A 38 1.29 -11.26 6.25
N ASP A 39 0.15 -11.84 5.84
CA ASP A 39 -1.11 -11.94 6.61
C ASP A 39 -1.72 -10.58 7.04
N VAL A 40 -1.15 -9.46 6.58
CA VAL A 40 -1.62 -8.11 6.87
C VAL A 40 -2.25 -7.52 5.61
N PRO A 41 -3.55 -7.24 5.60
CA PRO A 41 -4.21 -6.72 4.41
C PRO A 41 -3.82 -5.26 4.13
N ILE A 42 -3.83 -4.91 2.84
CA ILE A 42 -3.76 -3.53 2.37
C ILE A 42 -5.17 -2.94 2.53
N VAL A 43 -5.27 -1.88 3.32
CA VAL A 43 -6.55 -1.21 3.60
C VAL A 43 -6.81 -0.04 2.66
N ASP A 44 -5.75 0.58 2.15
CA ASP A 44 -5.84 1.73 1.24
C ASP A 44 -4.54 1.88 0.43
N ILE A 45 -4.64 2.47 -0.76
CA ILE A 45 -3.51 2.78 -1.64
C ILE A 45 -3.65 4.23 -2.10
N GLN A 46 -2.67 5.06 -1.79
CA GLN A 46 -2.63 6.45 -2.20
C GLN A 46 -1.44 6.70 -3.11
N VAL A 47 -1.72 7.25 -4.29
CA VAL A 47 -0.70 7.57 -5.28
C VAL A 47 -0.58 9.09 -5.39
N THR A 48 0.65 9.55 -5.40
CA THR A 48 1.04 10.95 -5.62
C THR A 48 1.96 11.03 -6.83
N ASP A 49 2.36 12.22 -7.26
CA ASP A 49 3.24 12.40 -8.41
C ASP A 49 4.61 11.71 -8.26
N THR A 50 5.06 11.50 -7.03
CA THR A 50 6.40 10.96 -6.74
C THR A 50 6.38 9.71 -5.88
N ASN A 51 5.28 9.41 -5.19
CA ASN A 51 5.24 8.29 -4.25
C ASN A 51 3.91 7.51 -4.33
N CYS A 52 4.01 6.21 -4.11
CA CYS A 52 2.87 5.34 -3.87
C CYS A 52 2.92 4.81 -2.42
N PHE A 53 1.86 5.09 -1.67
CA PHE A 53 1.68 4.69 -0.28
C PHE A 53 0.70 3.54 -0.20
N LEU A 54 1.14 2.40 0.29
CA LEU A 54 0.27 1.27 0.63
C LEU A 54 0.06 1.25 2.13
N ILE A 55 -1.17 1.48 2.54
CA ILE A 55 -1.55 1.51 3.95
C ILE A 55 -1.94 0.10 4.33
N LEU A 56 -1.26 -0.45 5.33
CA LEU A 56 -1.48 -1.79 5.85
C LEU A 56 -2.24 -1.69 7.17
N GLY A 57 -3.20 -2.58 7.36
CA GLY A 57 -4.01 -2.53 8.57
C GLY A 57 -4.89 -3.74 8.77
N GLU A 58 -5.44 -3.86 9.96
CA GLU A 58 -6.46 -4.84 10.27
C GLU A 58 -7.82 -4.23 9.93
N LYS A 59 -8.55 -4.86 9.00
CA LYS A 59 -9.98 -4.59 8.85
C LYS A 59 -10.65 -5.21 10.06
N LYS A 60 -11.17 -4.40 10.99
CA LYS A 60 -12.05 -4.93 12.04
C LYS A 60 -13.25 -5.58 11.35
N SER A 61 -13.29 -6.91 11.36
CA SER A 61 -14.53 -7.65 11.14
C SER A 61 -15.42 -7.38 12.35
N ASP A 62 -16.53 -6.69 12.12
CA ASP A 62 -17.64 -6.63 13.06
C ASP A 62 -18.40 -7.96 13.03
#